data_AF-A0A8S3Z9C6-F1
#
_entry.id   AF-A0A8S3Z9C6-F1
#
_cell.length_a   1.000
_cell.length_b   1.000
_cell.length_c   1.000
_cell.angle_alpha   90.00
_cell.angle_beta   90.00
_cell.angle_gamma   90.00
#
_symmetry.space_group_name_H-M   'P 1'
#
loop_
_entity.id
_entity.type
_entity.pdbx_description
1 polymer ?
#
loop_
_entity_poly.entity_id
_entity_poly.type
_entity_poly.pdbx_seq_one_letter_code
_entity_poly.pdbx_strand_id
1 'polypeptide(L)'
;MRRRKHFLYVGKYFISETFQWFRFENLVNESSDGGLVMSSFRPLDDIGSMQLTAGGYRILSVPNAGGNSVLSEVLSFELLSRCFSAKLKQTEMEVEYFPHGGSITDYVCELFNTTVGVSVTRAIKFKGDFSLDDALRLLNKKLK
;
A
#
# COMPACT_ATOMS: atom_id res chain seq x y z
N MET A 1 -17.31 -0.66 -26.05
CA MET A 1 -15.89 -0.67 -25.67
C MET A 1 -15.63 0.41 -24.62
N ARG A 2 -15.74 0.09 -23.33
CA ARG A 2 -15.56 1.07 -22.23
C ARG A 2 -14.06 1.34 -22.12
N ARG A 3 -13.58 2.52 -22.53
CA ARG A 3 -12.17 2.92 -22.35
C ARG A 3 -11.82 2.71 -20.87
N ARG A 4 -10.91 1.78 -20.56
CA ARG A 4 -10.35 1.65 -19.21
C ARG A 4 -9.69 3.01 -18.95
N LYS A 5 -10.24 3.83 -18.06
CA LYS A 5 -9.58 5.08 -17.67
C LYS A 5 -8.41 4.71 -16.76
N HIS A 6 -7.24 5.21 -17.10
CA HIS A 6 -6.01 5.05 -16.34
C HIS A 6 -5.81 6.33 -15.52
N PHE A 7 -5.33 6.19 -14.29
CA PHE A 7 -4.85 7.33 -13.52
C PHE A 7 -3.32 7.36 -13.63
N LEU A 8 -2.78 8.47 -14.10
CA LEU A 8 -1.34 8.67 -14.23
C LEU A 8 -0.90 9.78 -13.27
N TYR A 9 -0.06 9.42 -12.32
CA TYR A 9 0.67 10.35 -11.46
C TYR A 9 2.09 10.53 -12.01
N VAL A 10 2.46 11.79 -12.28
CA VAL A 10 3.83 12.18 -12.63
C VAL A 10 4.32 13.11 -11.53
N GLY A 11 5.10 12.56 -10.61
CA GLY A 11 5.69 13.31 -9.50
C GLY A 11 7.18 13.57 -9.69
N LYS A 12 7.75 14.28 -8.71
CA LYS A 12 9.20 14.53 -8.63
C LYS A 12 10.00 13.24 -8.43
N TYR A 13 9.48 12.31 -7.62
CA TYR A 13 10.24 11.14 -7.14
C TYR A 13 9.90 9.84 -7.86
N PHE A 14 8.69 9.73 -8.41
CA PHE A 14 8.24 8.55 -9.12
C PHE A 14 7.10 8.88 -10.09
N ILE A 15 6.91 7.97 -11.04
CA ILE A 15 5.72 7.90 -11.89
C ILE A 15 4.92 6.69 -11.44
N SER A 16 3.61 6.85 -11.29
CA SER A 16 2.72 5.72 -11.02
C SER A 16 1.54 5.75 -11.97
N GLU A 17 1.23 4.59 -12.54
CA GLU A 17 0.05 4.41 -13.37
C GLU A 17 -0.84 3.37 -12.70
N THR A 18 -2.04 3.78 -12.29
CA THR A 18 -3.05 2.89 -11.73
C THR A 18 -4.06 2.54 -12.79
N PHE A 19 -4.10 1.25 -13.11
CA PHE A 19 -5.11 0.70 -13.99
C PHE A 19 -6.40 0.57 -13.18
N GLN A 20 -7.53 0.95 -13.78
CA GLN A 20 -8.86 0.76 -13.18
C GLN A 20 -9.16 1.71 -11.99
N TRP A 21 -8.80 2.99 -12.12
CA TRP A 21 -9.07 4.06 -11.13
C TRP A 21 -10.44 3.96 -10.43
N PHE A 22 -11.55 4.00 -11.17
CA PHE A 22 -12.89 3.94 -10.58
C PHE A 22 -13.17 2.63 -9.84
N ARG A 23 -12.55 1.52 -10.28
CA ARG A 23 -12.67 0.25 -9.56
C ARG A 23 -11.97 0.35 -8.21
N PHE A 24 -10.83 1.03 -8.13
CA PHE A 24 -10.11 1.21 -6.88
C PHE A 24 -10.93 2.03 -5.87
N GLU A 25 -11.45 3.18 -6.30
CA GLU A 25 -12.31 4.02 -5.47
C GLU A 25 -13.56 3.26 -5.00
N ASN A 26 -14.24 2.55 -5.91
CA ASN A 26 -15.40 1.74 -5.56
C ASN A 26 -15.06 0.61 -4.58
N LEU A 27 -13.96 -0.13 -4.78
CA LEU A 27 -13.57 -1.22 -3.87
C LEU A 27 -13.24 -0.72 -2.46
N VAL A 28 -12.72 0.51 -2.33
CA VAL A 28 -12.44 1.12 -1.03
C VAL A 28 -13.74 1.56 -0.36
N ASN A 29 -14.69 2.12 -1.10
CA ASN A 29 -15.95 2.64 -0.55
C ASN A 29 -17.04 1.58 -0.37
N GLU A 30 -17.03 0.51 -1.17
CA GLU A 30 -18.04 -0.56 -1.21
C GLU A 30 -17.37 -1.89 -0.82
N SER A 31 -17.34 -2.19 0.47
CA SER A 31 -16.60 -3.33 1.04
C SER A 31 -17.28 -4.70 0.86
N SER A 32 -18.33 -4.81 0.03
CA SER A 32 -19.10 -6.06 -0.10
C SER A 32 -18.39 -7.12 -0.93
N ASP A 33 -17.43 -6.74 -1.78
CA ASP A 33 -16.65 -7.66 -2.62
C ASP A 33 -15.15 -7.36 -2.56
N GLY A 34 -14.34 -8.42 -2.44
CA GLY A 34 -12.89 -8.33 -2.60
C GLY A 34 -12.47 -8.04 -4.04
N GLY A 35 -11.32 -7.41 -4.24
CA GLY A 35 -10.84 -7.11 -5.59
C GLY A 35 -9.35 -6.87 -5.70
N LEU A 36 -8.85 -6.95 -6.94
CA LEU A 36 -7.48 -6.63 -7.31
C LEU A 36 -7.44 -5.33 -8.11
N VAL A 37 -6.52 -4.45 -7.74
CA VAL A 37 -6.14 -3.25 -8.48
C VAL A 37 -4.65 -3.32 -8.74
N MET A 38 -4.26 -3.09 -9.99
CA MET A 38 -2.87 -3.10 -10.39
C MET A 38 -2.39 -1.67 -10.62
N SER A 39 -1.22 -1.35 -10.06
CA SER A 39 -0.52 -0.10 -10.35
C SER A 39 0.91 -0.40 -10.75
N SER A 40 1.44 0.37 -11.69
CA SER A 40 2.88 0.43 -11.93
C SER A 40 3.50 1.52 -11.05
N PHE A 41 4.75 1.31 -10.66
CA PHE A 41 5.56 2.28 -9.93
C PHE A 41 6.94 2.32 -10.58
N ARG A 42 7.35 3.50 -11.02
CA ARG A 42 8.67 3.75 -11.59
C ARG A 42 9.37 4.81 -10.76
N PRO A 43 10.40 4.45 -9.97
CA PRO A 43 11.21 5.45 -9.28
C PRO A 43 11.95 6.31 -10.29
N LEU A 44 12.02 7.61 -10.02
CA LEU A 44 12.82 8.58 -10.78
C LEU A 44 14.10 8.99 -10.03
N ASP A 45 14.14 8.74 -8.72
CA ASP A 45 15.27 9.06 -7.84
C ASP A 45 15.43 7.94 -6.79
N ASP A 46 16.51 7.99 -6.02
CA ASP A 46 16.73 7.09 -4.89
C ASP A 46 15.67 7.32 -3.81
N ILE A 47 15.13 6.22 -3.27
CA ILE A 47 14.07 6.26 -2.27
C ILE A 47 14.55 6.92 -0.98
N GLY A 48 15.81 6.72 -0.60
CA GLY A 48 16.41 7.33 0.59
C GLY A 48 16.58 8.85 0.47
N SER A 49 16.55 9.39 -0.75
CA SER A 49 16.64 10.83 -1.01
C SER A 49 15.27 11.54 -1.10
N MET A 50 14.18 10.77 -1.05
CA MET A 50 12.83 11.32 -1.17
C MET A 50 12.50 12.25 -0.01
N GLN A 51 11.98 13.45 -0.32
CA GLN A 51 11.36 14.29 0.70
C GLN A 51 9.98 13.72 1.03
N LEU A 52 9.91 12.95 2.12
CA LEU A 52 8.69 12.28 2.54
C LEU A 52 7.58 13.25 2.92
N THR A 53 6.33 12.82 2.77
CA THR A 53 5.18 13.48 3.38
C THR A 53 5.28 13.39 4.91
N ALA A 54 4.51 14.23 5.63
CA ALA A 54 4.46 14.17 7.08
C ALA A 54 4.05 12.77 7.60
N GLY A 55 3.13 12.09 6.91
CA GLY A 55 2.74 10.72 7.25
C GLY A 55 3.86 9.70 6.97
N GLY A 56 4.53 9.80 5.82
CA GLY A 56 5.67 8.93 5.50
C GLY A 56 6.82 9.09 6.49
N TYR A 57 7.12 10.32 6.89
CA TYR A 57 8.13 10.61 7.92
C TYR A 57 7.74 10.04 9.28
N ARG A 58 6.45 10.11 9.65
CA ARG A 58 5.95 9.51 10.90
C ARG A 58 6.09 7.99 10.91
N ILE A 59 5.72 7.30 9.82
CA ILE A 59 5.93 5.84 9.69
C ILE A 59 7.42 5.50 9.84
N LEU A 60 8.30 6.29 9.22
CA LEU A 60 9.74 6.06 9.30
C LEU A 60 10.31 6.29 10.72
N SER A 61 9.75 7.23 11.48
CA SER A 61 10.33 7.72 12.73
C SER A 61 9.81 7.04 13.99
N VAL A 62 8.62 6.43 13.93
CA VAL A 62 8.03 5.71 15.06
C VAL A 62 8.57 4.27 15.08
N PRO A 63 8.86 3.67 16.25
CA PRO A 63 9.21 2.27 16.33
C PRO A 63 8.16 1.39 15.62
N ASN A 64 8.61 0.45 14.80
CA ASN A 64 7.74 -0.60 14.28
C ASN A 64 7.68 -1.75 15.29
N ALA A 65 6.73 -2.68 15.15
CA ALA A 65 6.65 -3.87 16.00
C ALA A 65 7.80 -4.88 15.75
N GLY A 66 8.83 -4.46 15.00
CA GLY A 66 10.01 -5.23 14.60
C GLY A 66 10.04 -5.53 13.09
N GLY A 67 11.23 -5.78 12.55
CA GLY A 67 11.43 -6.26 11.18
C GLY A 67 12.01 -5.22 10.19
N ASN A 68 12.35 -5.71 8.99
CA ASN A 68 13.04 -4.94 7.94
C ASN A 68 12.08 -4.50 6.81
N SER A 69 10.85 -4.07 7.14
CA SER A 69 9.81 -3.68 6.18
C SER A 69 9.46 -2.18 6.18
N VAL A 70 9.99 -1.38 7.13
CA VAL A 70 9.66 0.05 7.28
C VAL A 70 9.72 0.82 5.96
N LEU A 71 10.77 0.64 5.16
CA LEU A 71 10.88 1.31 3.86
C LEU A 71 9.75 0.92 2.88
N SER A 72 9.28 -0.32 2.93
CA SER A 72 8.14 -0.77 2.09
C SER A 72 6.83 -0.13 2.56
N GLU A 73 6.65 0.06 3.87
CA GLU A 73 5.49 0.73 4.45
C GLU A 73 5.48 2.22 4.11
N VAL A 74 6.63 2.89 4.27
CA VAL A 74 6.83 4.29 3.86
C VAL A 74 6.52 4.46 2.38
N LEU A 75 7.07 3.61 1.50
CA LEU A 75 6.79 3.68 0.06
C LEU A 75 5.32 3.44 -0.29
N SER A 76 4.70 2.45 0.34
CA SER A 76 3.27 2.17 0.20
C SER A 76 2.45 3.41 0.55
N PHE A 77 2.75 4.04 1.69
CA PHE A 77 2.06 5.25 2.12
C PHE A 77 2.34 6.46 1.22
N GLU A 78 3.59 6.68 0.78
CA GLU A 78 3.93 7.77 -0.14
C GLU A 78 3.20 7.63 -1.48
N LEU A 79 3.04 6.41 -1.99
CA LEU A 79 2.23 6.13 -3.17
C LEU A 79 0.78 6.53 -2.93
N LEU A 80 0.15 6.02 -1.87
CA LEU A 80 -1.25 6.33 -1.57
C LEU A 80 -1.49 7.82 -1.29
N SER A 81 -0.59 8.46 -0.54
CA SER A 81 -0.71 9.86 -0.16
C SER A 81 -0.56 10.79 -1.36
N ARG A 82 0.44 10.56 -2.22
CA ARG A 82 0.70 11.45 -3.36
C ARG A 82 -0.24 11.20 -4.53
N CYS A 83 -0.59 9.95 -4.79
CA CYS A 83 -1.50 9.62 -5.89
C CYS A 83 -2.96 9.90 -5.52
N PHE A 84 -3.35 9.65 -4.27
CA PHE A 84 -4.76 9.54 -3.87
C PHE A 84 -5.12 10.37 -2.65
N SER A 85 -4.23 11.29 -2.22
CA SER A 85 -4.46 12.18 -1.08
C SER A 85 -4.71 11.44 0.24
N ALA A 86 -4.19 10.22 0.38
CA ALA A 86 -4.32 9.46 1.62
C ALA A 86 -3.69 10.19 2.81
N LYS A 87 -4.34 10.10 3.97
CA LYS A 87 -3.90 10.73 5.22
C LYS A 87 -3.68 9.67 6.29
N LEU A 88 -2.48 9.63 6.87
CA LEU A 88 -2.15 8.69 7.94
C LEU A 88 -3.02 8.98 9.17
N LYS A 89 -3.57 7.93 9.78
CA LYS A 89 -4.30 7.98 11.06
C LYS A 89 -3.47 7.33 12.16
N GLN A 90 -3.13 6.04 11.99
CA GLN A 90 -2.40 5.24 12.99
C GLN A 90 -1.24 4.49 12.34
N THR A 91 -0.13 4.34 13.06
CA THR A 91 0.98 3.42 12.70
C THR A 91 0.77 2.04 13.33
N GLU A 92 1.53 1.03 12.91
CA GLU A 92 1.41 -0.38 13.38
C GLU A 92 1.19 -0.51 14.90
N MET A 93 2.04 0.15 15.71
CA MET A 93 1.99 0.06 17.19
C MET A 93 0.80 0.78 17.83
N GLU A 94 0.04 1.56 17.06
CA GLU A 94 -1.13 2.32 17.54
C GLU A 94 -2.44 1.62 17.18
N VAL A 95 -2.38 0.51 16.42
CA VAL A 95 -3.55 -0.27 16.03
C VAL A 95 -3.89 -1.25 17.16
N GLU A 96 -5.06 -1.06 17.76
CA GLU A 96 -5.61 -2.01 18.73
C GLU A 96 -6.55 -3.00 18.04
N TYR A 97 -6.26 -4.30 18.15
CA TYR A 97 -7.10 -5.36 17.56
C TYR A 97 -8.16 -5.81 18.56
N PHE A 98 -9.44 -5.69 18.17
CA PHE A 98 -10.56 -6.26 18.92
C PHE A 98 -11.59 -6.91 17.98
N PRO A 99 -11.95 -8.20 18.16
CA PRO A 99 -11.31 -9.17 19.06
C PRO A 99 -9.88 -9.51 18.61
N HIS A 100 -9.08 -10.10 19.50
CA HIS A 100 -7.72 -10.54 19.15
C HIS A 100 -7.74 -11.55 17.99
N GLY A 101 -6.78 -11.46 17.06
CA GLY A 101 -6.62 -12.39 15.94
C GLY A 101 -6.95 -11.83 14.54
N GLY A 102 -7.17 -10.52 14.40
CA GLY A 102 -7.29 -9.86 13.09
C GLY A 102 -5.99 -9.89 12.27
N SER A 103 -6.10 -9.65 10.96
CA SER A 103 -4.95 -9.59 10.05
C SER A 103 -4.03 -8.41 10.41
N ILE A 104 -2.71 -8.66 10.38
CA ILE A 104 -1.71 -7.65 10.74
C ILE A 104 -1.78 -6.47 9.75
N THR A 105 -2.06 -5.30 10.32
CA THR A 105 -2.13 -3.99 9.70
C THR A 105 -0.88 -3.21 10.05
N ASP A 106 -0.15 -2.74 9.03
CA ASP A 106 1.09 -1.98 9.21
C ASP A 106 0.80 -0.49 9.45
N TYR A 107 -0.30 0.03 8.89
CA TYR A 107 -0.81 1.36 9.21
C TYR A 107 -2.28 1.51 8.83
N VAL A 108 -2.94 2.51 9.42
CA VAL A 108 -4.32 2.91 9.09
C VAL A 108 -4.29 4.29 8.45
N CYS A 109 -4.98 4.47 7.35
CA CYS A 109 -5.12 5.77 6.70
C CYS A 109 -6.57 6.05 6.28
N GLU A 110 -6.85 7.33 6.03
CA GLU A 110 -8.05 7.77 5.33
C GLU A 110 -7.73 7.81 3.84
N LEU A 111 -8.54 7.10 3.06
CA LEU A 111 -8.45 7.02 1.60
C LEU A 111 -9.87 7.11 1.03
N PHE A 112 -10.11 8.05 0.12
CA PHE A 112 -11.45 8.33 -0.44
C PHE A 112 -12.54 8.55 0.64
N ASN A 113 -12.18 9.23 1.74
CA ASN A 113 -13.02 9.44 2.93
C ASN A 113 -13.41 8.16 3.70
N THR A 114 -12.79 7.03 3.38
CA THR A 114 -12.96 5.75 4.08
C THR A 114 -11.71 5.45 4.91
N THR A 115 -11.90 4.97 6.13
CA THR A 115 -10.78 4.52 6.97
C THR A 115 -10.42 3.10 6.57
N VAL A 116 -9.17 2.89 6.14
CA VAL A 116 -8.68 1.60 5.66
C VAL A 116 -7.44 1.17 6.45
N GLY A 117 -7.42 -0.10 6.85
CA GLY A 117 -6.21 -0.76 7.31
C GLY A 117 -5.38 -1.22 6.12
N VAL A 118 -4.08 -0.92 6.14
CA VAL A 118 -3.15 -1.29 5.07
C VAL A 118 -2.15 -2.32 5.58
N SER A 119 -2.02 -3.40 4.83
CA SER A 119 -0.99 -4.42 5.01
C SER A 119 -0.12 -4.49 3.77
N VAL A 120 1.18 -4.47 3.96
CA VAL A 120 2.23 -4.42 2.95
C VAL A 120 2.91 -5.78 2.89
N THR A 121 3.28 -6.17 1.67
CA THR A 121 4.00 -7.41 1.43
C THR A 121 4.93 -7.24 0.24
N ARG A 122 6.06 -7.94 0.28
CA ARG A 122 7.02 -7.95 -0.82
C ARG A 122 6.88 -9.25 -1.59
N ALA A 123 6.62 -9.15 -2.89
CA ALA A 123 6.63 -10.28 -3.82
C ALA A 123 8.03 -10.42 -4.43
N ILE A 124 8.95 -11.04 -3.68
CA ILE A 124 10.35 -11.22 -4.09
C ILE A 124 10.79 -12.64 -3.73
N LYS A 125 11.62 -13.25 -4.56
CA LYS A 125 12.28 -14.54 -4.31
C LYS A 125 13.79 -14.34 -4.24
N PHE A 126 14.44 -14.88 -3.21
CA PHE A 126 15.88 -14.73 -3.00
C PHE A 126 16.73 -15.37 -4.12
N LYS A 127 16.22 -16.44 -4.75
CA LYS A 127 16.85 -17.16 -5.87
C LYS A 127 15.82 -17.72 -6.85
N GLY A 128 16.08 -17.54 -8.14
CA GLY A 128 15.19 -17.99 -9.23
C GLY A 128 13.99 -17.09 -9.45
N ASP A 129 13.15 -17.46 -10.41
CA ASP A 129 11.98 -16.67 -10.78
C ASP A 129 10.85 -16.80 -9.75
N PHE A 130 10.15 -15.69 -9.53
CA PHE A 130 8.96 -15.64 -8.68
C PHE A 130 7.80 -16.32 -9.43
N SER A 131 7.42 -17.52 -9.00
CA SER A 131 6.43 -18.34 -9.71
C SER A 131 5.00 -17.99 -9.33
N LEU A 132 4.04 -18.55 -10.06
CA LEU A 132 2.62 -18.49 -9.70
C LEU A 132 2.37 -19.11 -8.31
N ASP A 133 3.03 -20.20 -7.98
CA ASP A 133 2.90 -20.84 -6.66
C ASP A 133 3.42 -19.95 -5.53
N ASP A 134 4.53 -19.22 -5.76
CA ASP A 134 5.02 -18.21 -4.82
C ASP A 134 3.98 -17.10 -4.59
N ALA A 135 3.34 -16.64 -5.68
CA ALA A 135 2.28 -15.63 -5.63
C ALA A 135 1.06 -16.11 -4.84
N LEU A 136 0.58 -17.33 -5.14
CA LEU A 136 -0.57 -17.94 -4.46
C LEU A 136 -0.29 -18.19 -2.97
N ARG A 137 0.92 -18.66 -2.63
CA ARG A 137 1.33 -18.85 -1.24
C ARG A 137 1.37 -17.52 -0.49
N LEU A 138 1.90 -16.46 -1.11
CA LEU A 138 1.95 -15.13 -0.50
C LEU A 138 0.54 -14.55 -0.29
N LEU A 139 -0.33 -14.67 -1.30
CA LEU A 139 -1.71 -14.19 -1.24
C LEU A 139 -2.51 -14.92 -0.15
N ASN A 140 -2.48 -16.25 -0.15
CA ASN A 140 -3.21 -17.06 0.84
C ASN A 140 -2.71 -16.86 2.27
N LYS A 141 -1.44 -16.49 2.46
CA LYS A 141 -0.92 -16.12 3.79
C LYS A 141 -1.54 -14.81 4.30
N LYS A 142 -1.90 -13.89 3.41
CA LYS A 142 -2.40 -12.55 3.76
C LYS A 142 -3.93 -12.47 3.84
N LEU A 143 -4.64 -13.38 3.18
CA LEU A 143 -6.11 -13.44 3.19
C LEU A 143 -6.69 -14.35 4.29
N LYS A 144 -5.84 -15.05 5.05
CA LYS A 144 -6.22 -15.84 6.23
C LYS A 144 -6.01 -15.01 7.49
#